data_AF-T1DFG5-F1
#
_entry.id   AF-T1DFG5-F1
#
_cell.length_a   1.000
_cell.length_b   1.000
_cell.length_c   1.000
_cell.angle_alpha   90.00
_cell.angle_beta   90.00
_cell.angle_gamma   90.00
#
_symmetry.space_group_name_H-M   'P 1'
#
loop_
_entity.id
_entity.type
_entity.pdbx_description
1 polymer ?
#
loop_
_entity_poly.entity_id
_entity_poly.type
_entity_poly.pdbx_seq_one_letter_code
_entity_poly.pdbx_strand_id
1 'polypeptide(L)'
;MYPDRVLSGMRPTGALHLGHYHGVLKNWIKIQHEFECLFMVADWHALTTHYDSTLGLENHVWEMVVDWLAAGVDPNQATLFIQSRVPEHAELHLLLSMVTPVGWLERVPTTRSSSRNYDRDLSSYG
;
A
#
# COMPACT_ATOMS: atom_id res chain seq x y z
N MET A 1 -24.91 -13.36 -3.13
CA MET A 1 -24.34 -12.12 -3.70
C MET A 1 -23.20 -11.74 -2.78
N TYR A 2 -21.97 -11.60 -3.27
CA TYR A 2 -20.87 -11.17 -2.42
C TYR A 2 -21.10 -9.71 -2.01
N PRO A 3 -20.84 -9.33 -0.75
CA PRO A 3 -20.90 -7.93 -0.35
C PRO A 3 -19.88 -7.12 -1.15
N ASP A 4 -20.23 -5.89 -1.53
CA ASP A 4 -19.29 -4.97 -2.15
C ASP A 4 -18.19 -4.60 -1.14
N ARG A 5 -16.94 -4.87 -1.52
CA ARG A 5 -15.75 -4.69 -0.68
C ARG A 5 -14.83 -3.63 -1.24
N VAL A 6 -14.19 -2.87 -0.36
CA VAL A 6 -13.16 -1.90 -0.70
C VAL A 6 -11.82 -2.35 -0.13
N LEU A 7 -10.81 -2.48 -0.98
CA LEU A 7 -9.41 -2.65 -0.56
C LEU A 7 -8.64 -1.37 -0.90
N SER A 8 -7.98 -0.77 0.08
CA SER A 8 -7.14 0.40 -0.12
C SER A 8 -5.92 0.32 0.80
N GLY A 9 -4.84 1.04 0.47
CA GLY A 9 -3.64 1.00 1.29
C GLY A 9 -2.66 2.12 0.95
N MET A 10 -1.71 2.34 1.86
CA MET A 10 -0.66 3.35 1.69
C MET A 10 0.70 2.76 2.03
N ARG A 11 1.75 3.23 1.36
CA ARG A 11 3.14 2.86 1.68
C ARG A 11 3.65 3.68 2.87
N PRO A 12 4.35 3.08 3.84
CA PRO A 12 4.95 3.77 4.98
C PRO A 12 6.19 4.57 4.57
N THR A 13 5.96 5.83 4.19
CA THR A 13 7.00 6.77 3.72
C THR A 13 7.27 7.93 4.68
N GLY A 14 6.80 7.84 5.93
CA GLY A 14 6.91 8.88 6.96
C GLY A 14 5.57 9.47 7.40
N ALA A 15 5.63 10.54 8.19
CA ALA A 15 4.46 11.19 8.80
C ALA A 15 3.43 11.66 7.75
N LEU A 16 2.14 11.48 8.07
CA LEU A 16 1.08 11.95 7.18
C LEU A 16 0.94 13.48 7.22
N HIS A 17 0.55 14.08 6.09
CA HIS A 17 0.30 15.51 5.96
C HIS A 17 -1.09 15.77 5.35
N LEU A 18 -1.51 17.03 5.28
CA LEU A 18 -2.84 17.43 4.79
C LEU A 18 -3.21 16.87 3.41
N GLY A 19 -2.22 16.68 2.52
CA GLY A 19 -2.43 16.01 1.23
C GLY A 19 -2.97 14.58 1.36
N HIS A 20 -2.50 13.79 2.33
CA HIS A 20 -3.01 12.45 2.60
C HIS A 20 -4.43 12.50 3.18
N TYR A 21 -4.69 13.47 4.05
CA TYR A 21 -6.01 13.63 4.66
C TYR A 21 -7.08 13.94 3.60
N HIS A 22 -6.84 14.96 2.78
CA HIS A 22 -7.78 15.35 1.73
C HIS A 22 -7.81 14.38 0.55
N GLY A 23 -6.70 13.72 0.25
CA GLY A 23 -6.60 12.79 -0.88
C GLY A 23 -7.25 11.43 -0.61
N VAL A 24 -7.14 10.89 0.61
CA VAL A 24 -7.55 9.51 0.90
C VAL A 24 -8.33 9.40 2.22
N LEU A 25 -7.79 9.88 3.34
CA LEU A 25 -8.39 9.57 4.67
C LEU A 25 -9.79 10.13 4.83
N LYS A 26 -10.07 11.34 4.35
CA LYS A 26 -11.41 11.93 4.40
C LYS A 26 -12.44 11.04 3.69
N ASN A 27 -12.04 10.36 2.62
CA ASN A 27 -12.90 9.43 1.91
C ASN A 27 -13.04 8.10 2.68
N TRP A 28 -11.93 7.55 3.21
CA TRP A 28 -11.95 6.35 4.05
C TRP A 28 -12.91 6.47 5.22
N ILE A 29 -12.89 7.62 5.91
CA ILE A 29 -13.77 7.90 7.06
C ILE A 29 -15.25 7.80 6.67
N LYS A 30 -15.60 8.18 5.43
CA LYS A 30 -16.96 8.07 4.92
C LYS A 30 -17.30 6.62 4.52
N ILE A 31 -16.47 6.02 3.66
CA ILE A 31 -16.80 4.73 3.03
C ILE A 31 -16.73 3.54 3.99
N GLN A 32 -15.98 3.64 5.09
CA GLN A 32 -15.94 2.59 6.11
C GLN A 32 -17.30 2.30 6.74
N HIS A 33 -18.26 3.25 6.66
CA HIS A 33 -19.62 3.06 7.14
C HIS A 33 -20.59 2.56 6.06
N GLU A 34 -20.15 2.52 4.79
CA GLU A 34 -20.98 2.15 3.64
C GLU A 34 -20.62 0.76 3.10
N PHE A 35 -19.35 0.35 3.21
CA PHE A 35 -18.82 -0.89 2.63
C PHE A 35 -17.94 -1.65 3.62
N GLU A 36 -17.77 -2.96 3.37
CA GLU A 36 -16.74 -3.75 4.05
C GLU A 36 -15.36 -3.28 3.55
N CYS A 37 -14.62 -2.57 4.41
CA CYS A 37 -13.36 -1.95 4.06
C CYS A 37 -12.16 -2.73 4.62
N LEU A 38 -11.15 -2.89 3.78
CA LEU A 38 -9.86 -3.49 4.06
C LEU A 38 -8.80 -2.41 3.82
N PHE A 39 -8.16 -1.93 4.88
CA PHE A 39 -7.14 -0.89 4.82
C PHE A 39 -5.76 -1.46 5.20
N MET A 40 -4.81 -1.32 4.28
CA MET A 40 -3.51 -1.99 4.32
C MET A 40 -2.36 -1.01 4.46
N VAL A 41 -1.47 -1.22 5.44
CA VAL A 41 -0.12 -0.66 5.40
C VAL A 41 0.73 -1.52 4.45
N ALA A 42 1.09 -0.96 3.29
CA ALA A 42 1.80 -1.66 2.23
C ALA A 42 3.33 -1.58 2.42
N ASP A 43 3.83 -2.23 3.47
CA ASP A 43 5.22 -2.15 3.91
C ASP A 43 6.21 -2.86 2.98
N TRP A 44 5.87 -4.02 2.41
CA TRP A 44 6.70 -4.63 1.36
C TRP A 44 6.77 -3.77 0.09
N HIS A 45 5.70 -3.05 -0.25
CA HIS A 45 5.74 -2.09 -1.37
C HIS A 45 6.64 -0.87 -1.12
N ALA A 46 6.99 -0.57 0.14
CA ALA A 46 7.98 0.48 0.41
C ALA A 46 9.39 0.04 0.02
N LEU A 47 9.68 -1.27 0.07
CA LEU A 47 11.00 -1.83 -0.25
C LEU A 47 11.36 -1.69 -1.73
N THR A 48 10.38 -1.57 -2.63
CA THR A 48 10.61 -1.44 -4.07
C THR A 48 11.31 -0.13 -4.45
N THR A 49 11.24 0.89 -3.58
CA THR A 49 11.95 2.18 -3.78
C THR A 49 12.92 2.54 -2.65
N HIS A 50 12.82 1.91 -1.48
CA HIS A 50 13.63 2.19 -0.29
C HIS A 50 14.40 0.96 0.24
N TYR A 51 14.84 0.06 -0.64
CA TYR A 51 15.58 -1.16 -0.24
C TYR A 51 16.90 -0.89 0.50
N ASP A 52 17.53 0.26 0.25
CA ASP A 52 18.83 0.66 0.80
C ASP A 52 18.75 1.39 2.14
N SER A 53 17.54 1.74 2.59
CA SER A 53 17.28 2.59 3.75
C SER A 53 16.03 2.13 4.51
N THR A 54 16.04 0.86 4.94
CA THR A 54 14.94 0.24 5.69
C THR A 54 14.90 0.66 7.17
N LEU A 55 15.94 1.33 7.65
CA LEU A 55 15.99 1.88 9.01
C LEU A 55 14.83 2.86 9.22
N GLY A 56 13.95 2.55 10.17
CA GLY A 56 12.77 3.36 10.50
C GLY A 56 11.48 2.94 9.80
N LEU A 57 11.51 1.98 8.86
CA LEU A 57 10.30 1.48 8.20
C LEU A 57 9.26 0.97 9.21
N GLU A 58 9.70 0.22 10.21
CA GLU A 58 8.82 -0.29 11.27
C GLU A 58 8.14 0.85 12.06
N ASN A 59 8.89 1.92 12.38
CA ASN A 59 8.32 3.08 13.05
C ASN A 59 7.28 3.76 12.17
N HIS A 60 7.57 3.96 10.88
CA HIS A 60 6.61 4.55 9.94
C HIS A 60 5.34 3.72 9.76
N VAL A 61 5.44 2.39 9.84
CA VAL A 61 4.26 1.50 9.83
C VAL A 61 3.34 1.82 11.00
N TRP A 62 3.89 1.89 12.22
CA TRP A 62 3.10 2.17 13.42
C TRP A 62 2.59 3.61 13.48
N GLU A 63 3.43 4.59 13.14
CA GLU A 63 3.04 6.00 13.06
C GLU A 63 1.86 6.20 12.10
N MET A 64 1.88 5.55 10.94
CA MET A 64 0.79 5.64 9.98
C MET A 64 -0.51 5.06 10.52
N VAL A 65 -0.46 3.89 11.18
CA VAL A 65 -1.65 3.29 11.80
C VAL A 65 -2.21 4.24 12.87
N VAL A 66 -1.34 4.84 13.69
CA VAL A 66 -1.72 5.84 14.69
C VAL A 66 -2.39 7.05 14.02
N ASP A 67 -1.82 7.59 12.95
CA ASP A 67 -2.39 8.72 12.23
C ASP A 67 -3.76 8.39 11.60
N TRP A 68 -3.95 7.17 11.09
CA TRP A 68 -5.23 6.72 10.55
C TRP A 68 -6.32 6.67 11.63
N LEU A 69 -5.99 6.06 12.78
CA LEU A 69 -6.89 6.01 13.93
C LEU A 69 -7.22 7.41 14.43
N ALA A 70 -6.21 8.29 14.54
CA ALA A 70 -6.38 9.68 14.95
C ALA A 70 -7.24 10.49 13.96
N ALA A 71 -7.16 10.18 12.66
CA ALA A 71 -7.98 10.82 11.64
C ALA A 71 -9.45 10.35 11.65
N GLY A 72 -9.76 9.19 12.26
CA GLY A 72 -11.11 8.67 12.39
C GLY A 72 -11.39 7.36 11.65
N VAL A 73 -10.36 6.64 11.21
CA VAL A 73 -10.52 5.26 10.76
C VAL A 73 -10.82 4.37 11.98
N ASP A 74 -11.93 3.65 11.97
CA ASP A 74 -12.39 2.83 13.09
C ASP A 74 -12.16 1.33 12.81
N PRO A 75 -11.34 0.63 13.61
CA PRO A 75 -11.09 -0.80 13.44
C PRO A 75 -12.32 -1.69 13.71
N ASN A 76 -13.39 -1.14 14.28
CA ASN A 76 -14.68 -1.84 14.40
C ASN A 76 -15.51 -1.77 13.12
N GLN A 77 -15.20 -0.86 12.20
CA GLN A 77 -15.92 -0.65 10.93
C GLN A 77 -15.11 -1.14 9.72
N ALA A 78 -13.78 -1.13 9.82
CA ALA A 78 -12.88 -1.58 8.77
C ALA A 78 -11.82 -2.53 9.32
N THR A 79 -11.32 -3.44 8.49
CA THR A 79 -10.16 -4.28 8.84
C THR A 79 -8.88 -3.54 8.49
N LEU A 80 -8.06 -3.25 9.50
CA LEU A 80 -6.73 -2.67 9.32
C LEU A 80 -5.69 -3.79 9.43
N PHE A 81 -4.75 -3.85 8.50
CA PHE A 81 -3.68 -4.85 8.53
C PHE A 81 -2.38 -4.36 7.90
N ILE A 82 -1.29 -5.05 8.22
CA ILE A 82 0.05 -4.80 7.68
C ILE A 82 0.32 -5.87 6.62
N GLN A 83 0.73 -5.47 5.42
CA GLN A 83 0.93 -6.36 4.28
C GLN A 83 1.86 -7.54 4.62
N SER A 84 3.01 -7.26 5.23
CA SER A 84 3.99 -8.30 5.60
C SER A 84 3.50 -9.31 6.64
N ARG A 85 2.42 -9.00 7.38
CA ARG A 85 1.84 -9.91 8.38
C ARG A 85 0.80 -10.87 7.81
N VAL A 86 0.54 -10.81 6.51
CA VAL A 86 -0.40 -11.67 5.79
C VAL A 86 0.39 -12.38 4.69
N PRO A 87 1.06 -13.51 4.99
CA PRO A 87 1.98 -14.19 4.08
C PRO A 87 1.34 -14.61 2.75
N GLU A 88 0.02 -14.77 2.72
CA GLU A 88 -0.76 -15.06 1.52
C GLU A 88 -0.56 -14.01 0.42
N HIS A 89 -0.19 -12.76 0.76
CA HIS A 89 0.17 -11.76 -0.24
C HIS A 89 1.41 -12.18 -1.05
N ALA A 90 2.42 -12.76 -0.40
CA ALA A 90 3.64 -13.21 -1.07
C ALA A 90 3.38 -14.46 -1.91
N GLU A 91 2.60 -15.41 -1.39
CA GLU A 91 2.22 -16.62 -2.12
C GLU A 91 1.39 -16.30 -3.37
N LEU A 92 0.38 -15.43 -3.21
CA LEU A 92 -0.44 -15.01 -4.34
C LEU A 92 0.37 -14.19 -5.35
N HIS A 93 1.27 -13.32 -4.89
CA HIS A 93 2.18 -12.60 -5.77
C HIS A 93 3.04 -13.57 -6.61
N LEU A 94 3.59 -14.61 -5.99
CA LEU A 94 4.36 -15.64 -6.71
C LEU A 94 3.52 -16.26 -7.83
N LEU A 95 2.30 -16.71 -7.53
CA LEU A 95 1.41 -17.32 -8.53
C LEU A 95 1.03 -16.34 -9.65
N LEU A 96 0.73 -15.08 -9.31
CA LEU A 96 0.38 -14.05 -10.29
C LEU A 96 1.58 -13.67 -11.17
N SER A 97 2.80 -13.68 -10.64
CA SER A 97 4.00 -13.37 -11.42
C SER A 97 4.26 -14.41 -12.52
N MET A 98 3.93 -15.68 -12.29
CA MET A 98 4.07 -16.76 -13.27
C MET A 98 3.12 -16.62 -14.47
N VAL A 99 2.02 -15.88 -14.33
CA VAL A 99 1.01 -15.68 -15.38
C VAL A 99 0.99 -14.26 -15.95
N THR A 100 1.86 -13.37 -15.46
CA THR A 100 1.92 -11.96 -15.88
C THR A 100 3.15 -11.72 -16.77
N PRO A 101 2.97 -11.53 -18.09
CA PRO A 101 4.10 -11.27 -18.99
C PRO A 101 4.82 -9.96 -18.67
N VAL A 102 6.15 -9.95 -18.74
CA VAL A 102 6.98 -8.75 -18.47
C VAL A 102 6.57 -7.56 -19.36
N GLY A 103 6.27 -7.79 -20.65
CA GLY A 103 5.83 -6.74 -21.56
C GLY A 103 4.49 -6.09 -21.17
N TRP A 104 3.70 -6.68 -20.27
CA TRP A 104 2.53 -6.01 -19.70
C TRP A 104 2.96 -4.95 -18.70
N LEU A 105 3.94 -5.26 -17.84
CA LEU A 105 4.50 -4.34 -16.86
C LEU A 105 5.19 -3.16 -17.54
N GLU A 106 5.97 -3.38 -18.60
CA GLU A 106 6.69 -2.31 -19.33
C GLU A 106 5.77 -1.28 -20.00
N ARG A 107 4.51 -1.66 -20.25
CA ARG A 107 3.50 -0.78 -20.84
C ARG A 107 2.78 0.07 -19.82
N VAL A 108 2.93 -0.21 -18.54
CA VAL A 108 2.38 0.63 -17.47
C VAL A 108 3.19 1.93 -17.40
N PRO A 109 2.58 3.13 -17.53
CA PRO A 109 3.35 4.37 -17.56
C PRO A 109 4.18 4.62 -16.30
N THR A 110 3.68 4.22 -15.13
CA THR A 110 4.34 4.44 -13.84
C THR A 110 5.56 3.55 -13.63
N THR A 111 5.54 2.30 -14.10
CA THR A 111 6.70 1.40 -14.05
C THR A 111 7.78 1.91 -15.01
N ARG A 112 7.38 2.31 -16.22
CA ARG A 112 8.27 2.85 -17.25
C ARG A 112 8.90 4.20 -16.86
N SER A 113 8.18 5.06 -16.15
CA SER A 113 8.74 6.32 -15.66
C SER A 113 9.68 6.09 -14.48
N SER A 114 9.35 5.17 -13.57
CA SER A 114 10.18 4.86 -12.40
C SER A 114 11.54 4.29 -12.80
N SER A 115 11.60 3.42 -13.81
CA SER A 115 12.87 2.86 -14.33
C SER A 115 13.75 3.89 -15.06
N ARG A 116 13.19 5.04 -15.46
CA ARG A 116 13.90 6.11 -16.19
C ARG A 116 14.33 7.27 -15.31
N ASN A 117 13.60 7.52 -14.23
CA ASN A 117 13.70 8.77 -13.45
C ASN A 117 14.44 8.61 -12.12
N TYR A 118 14.92 7.42 -11.78
CA TYR A 118 15.73 7.20 -10.58
C TYR A 118 17.21 7.04 -10.97
N ASP A 119 18.09 7.73 -10.24
CA ASP A 119 19.56 7.52 -10.26
C ASP A 119 19.97 6.13 -9.70
N ARG A 120 18.99 5.31 -9.31
CA ARG A 120 19.17 3.96 -8.76
C ARG A 120 18.61 2.95 -9.75
N ASP A 121 19.26 1.80 -9.83
CA ASP A 121 18.77 0.68 -10.64
C ASP A 121 17.47 0.13 -10.02
N LEU A 122 16.35 0.46 -10.66
CA LEU A 122 15.00 -0.07 -10.37
C LEU A 122 14.55 -1.04 -11.48
N SER A 123 15.48 -1.76 -12.10
CA SER A 123 15.17 -2.74 -13.16
C SER A 123 14.57 -4.05 -12.64
N SER A 124 14.42 -4.21 -11.32
CA SER A 124 13.73 -5.36 -10.76
C SER A 124 12.24 -5.35 -11.11
N TYR A 125 11.66 -6.55 -11.29
CA TYR A 125 10.22 -6.70 -11.56
C TYR A 125 9.35 -6.46 -10.32
N GLY A 126 9.98 -6.43 -9.14
CA GLY A 126 9.46 -6.09 -7.82
C GLY A 126 10.53 -5.35 -7.05
#